data_AF-A0A7X6R0V7-F1
#
_entry.id   AF-A0A7X6R0V7-F1
#
_cell.length_a   1.000
_cell.length_b   1.000
_cell.length_c   1.000
_cell.angle_alpha   90.00
_cell.angle_beta   90.00
_cell.angle_gamma   90.00
#
_symmetry.space_group_name_H-M   'P 1'
#
loop_
_entity.id
_entity.type
_entity.pdbx_description
1 polymer ?
#
loop_
_entity_poly.entity_id
_entity_poly.type
_entity_poly.pdbx_seq_one_letter_code
_entity_poly.pdbx_strand_id
1 'polypeptide(L)'
;MTGRHRGGRVTTAGSEAFLTEVGRQDPATWQQLSSGPLSATQERIDASAALTRIALPHPERAAVVDAATEAYLALDLDPGDFPGVFRLSSIRGGIETAAVAIAAGDALAGVHRETLLRPFADAGFTSAATALDRVP
;
A
#
# COMPACT_ATOMS: atom_id res chain seq x y z
N MET A 1 -14.37 22.10 28.62
CA MET A 1 -13.67 21.98 27.33
C MET A 1 -13.27 20.53 27.14
N THR A 2 -14.11 19.72 26.51
CA THR A 2 -13.83 18.31 26.23
C THR A 2 -13.53 18.16 24.74
N GLY A 3 -12.25 17.94 24.43
CA GLY A 3 -11.77 17.74 23.07
C GLY A 3 -12.36 16.47 22.46
N ARG A 4 -13.10 16.62 21.36
CA ARG A 4 -13.47 15.50 20.49
C ARG A 4 -12.20 14.98 19.82
N HIS A 5 -11.65 13.87 20.30
CA HIS A 5 -10.82 13.02 19.46
C HIS A 5 -11.70 12.51 18.31
N ARG A 6 -11.50 13.07 17.11
CA ARG A 6 -11.99 12.44 15.87
C ARG A 6 -11.24 11.11 15.75
N GLY A 7 -11.90 10.00 16.10
CA GLY A 7 -11.41 8.68 15.73
C GLY A 7 -11.21 8.67 14.22
N GLY A 8 -9.96 8.44 13.78
CA GLY A 8 -9.64 8.30 12.37
C GLY A 8 -10.53 7.24 11.76
N ARG A 9 -11.27 7.58 10.70
CA ARG A 9 -12.11 6.59 10.02
C ARG A 9 -11.18 5.66 9.24
N VAL A 10 -11.15 4.41 9.66
CA VAL A 10 -10.70 3.31 8.80
C VAL A 10 -11.65 3.24 7.62
N THR A 11 -11.12 3.20 6.39
CA THR A 11 -11.96 3.12 5.18
C THR A 11 -11.48 1.99 4.27
N THR A 12 -12.18 0.85 4.30
CA THR A 12 -11.91 -0.30 3.41
C THR A 12 -12.18 -0.01 1.94
N ALA A 13 -13.12 0.90 1.65
CA ALA A 13 -13.45 1.29 0.28
C ALA A 13 -12.24 1.86 -0.51
N GLY A 14 -11.31 2.54 0.18
CA GLY A 14 -10.10 3.06 -0.45
C GLY A 14 -9.13 1.95 -0.86
N SER A 15 -8.95 0.96 0.02
CA SER A 15 -8.11 -0.20 -0.28
C SER A 15 -8.71 -1.07 -1.38
N GLU A 16 -10.03 -1.26 -1.41
CA GLU A 16 -10.71 -2.00 -2.48
C GLU A 16 -10.51 -1.36 -3.86
N ALA A 17 -10.65 -0.03 -3.95
CA ALA A 17 -10.41 0.71 -5.19
C ALA A 17 -8.96 0.56 -5.66
N PHE A 18 -7.99 0.69 -4.74
CA PHE A 18 -6.58 0.47 -5.02
C PHE A 18 -6.30 -0.96 -5.53
N LEU A 19 -6.84 -1.98 -4.88
CA LEU A 19 -6.65 -3.38 -5.30
C LEU A 19 -7.29 -3.67 -6.67
N THR A 20 -8.37 -2.96 -7.00
CA THR A 20 -8.96 -3.03 -8.35
C THR A 20 -8.05 -2.36 -9.38
N GLU A 21 -7.34 -1.28 -9.03
CA GLU A 21 -6.32 -0.65 -9.89
C GLU A 21 -5.07 -1.54 -10.07
N VAL A 22 -4.65 -2.26 -9.02
CA VAL A 22 -3.54 -3.24 -9.06
C VAL A 22 -3.78 -4.24 -10.20
N GLY A 23 -4.95 -4.89 -10.23
CA GLY A 23 -5.28 -5.89 -11.25
C GLY A 23 -5.41 -5.35 -12.68
N ARG A 24 -5.29 -4.03 -12.89
CA ARG A 24 -5.36 -3.40 -14.22
C ARG A 24 -4.00 -2.90 -14.72
N GLN A 25 -2.96 -2.93 -13.90
CA GLN A 25 -1.65 -2.45 -14.30
C GLN A 25 -0.95 -3.47 -15.21
N ASP A 26 -0.22 -2.94 -16.19
CA ASP A 26 0.62 -3.76 -17.07
C ASP A 26 1.92 -4.22 -16.38
N PRO A 27 2.61 -5.25 -16.92
CA PRO A 27 3.89 -5.70 -16.39
C PRO A 27 4.98 -4.61 -16.36
N ALA A 28 4.95 -3.64 -17.28
CA ALA A 28 5.96 -2.59 -17.35
C ALA A 28 5.89 -1.64 -16.13
N THR A 29 4.68 -1.35 -15.65
CA THR A 29 4.43 -0.61 -14.42
C THR A 29 5.02 -1.33 -13.22
N TRP A 30 4.81 -2.64 -13.12
CA TRP A 30 5.39 -3.44 -12.05
C TRP A 30 6.92 -3.54 -12.13
N GLN A 31 7.48 -3.60 -13.34
CA GLN A 31 8.92 -3.56 -13.54
C GLN A 31 9.49 -2.22 -13.08
N GLN A 32 8.86 -1.10 -13.42
CA GLN A 32 9.27 0.23 -12.96
C GLN A 32 9.24 0.32 -11.43
N LEU A 33 8.13 -0.06 -10.80
CA LEU A 33 7.95 -0.01 -9.35
C LEU A 33 8.95 -0.90 -8.62
N SER A 34 9.10 -2.14 -9.08
CA SER A 34 10.02 -3.09 -8.47
C SER A 34 11.48 -2.73 -8.68
N SER A 35 11.82 -1.96 -9.73
CA SER A 35 13.19 -1.56 -10.09
C SER A 35 13.85 -0.58 -9.12
N GLY A 36 13.07 0.15 -8.33
CA GLY A 36 13.61 1.14 -7.40
C GLY A 36 12.61 1.59 -6.33
N PRO A 37 11.45 2.15 -6.70
CA PRO A 37 10.51 2.77 -5.75
C PRO A 37 9.99 1.85 -4.62
N LEU A 38 9.95 0.54 -4.83
CA LEU A 38 9.57 -0.45 -3.82
C LEU A 38 10.74 -1.07 -3.05
N SER A 39 11.97 -0.59 -3.26
CA SER A 39 13.16 -1.10 -2.58
C SER A 39 13.09 -0.89 -1.07
N ALA A 40 13.67 -1.82 -0.31
CA ALA A 40 13.69 -1.78 1.14
C ALA A 40 14.70 -0.73 1.68
N THR A 41 14.37 0.54 1.55
CA THR A 41 15.09 1.63 2.23
C THR A 41 14.75 1.64 3.72
N GLN A 42 15.62 2.22 4.56
CA GLN A 42 15.35 2.34 6.00
C GLN A 42 14.02 3.08 6.26
N GLU A 43 13.75 4.17 5.53
CA GLU A 43 12.50 4.92 5.64
C GLU A 43 11.27 4.08 5.33
N ARG A 44 11.34 3.23 4.29
CA ARG A 44 10.23 2.34 3.91
C ARG A 44 10.04 1.21 4.91
N ILE A 45 11.13 0.70 5.48
CA ILE A 45 11.09 -0.28 6.58
C ILE A 45 10.41 0.35 7.81
N ASP A 46 10.82 1.56 8.20
CA ASP A 46 10.25 2.28 9.34
C ASP A 46 8.77 2.60 9.14
N ALA A 47 8.39 3.04 7.94
CA ALA A 47 6.99 3.29 7.58
C ALA A 47 6.15 1.99 7.60
N SER A 48 6.70 0.88 7.10
CA SER A 48 6.04 -0.43 7.15
C SER A 48 5.89 -0.93 8.59
N ALA A 49 6.92 -0.73 9.43
CA ALA A 49 6.87 -1.08 10.85
C ALA A 49 5.81 -0.24 11.60
N ALA A 50 5.62 1.02 11.22
CA ALA A 50 4.58 1.87 11.82
C ALA A 50 3.18 1.29 11.65
N LEU A 51 2.88 0.59 10.54
CA LEU A 51 1.59 -0.09 10.34
C LEU A 51 1.28 -1.14 11.42
N THR A 52 2.31 -1.77 12.01
CA THR A 52 2.11 -2.76 13.08
C THR A 52 1.72 -2.14 14.42
N ARG A 53 1.96 -0.84 14.57
CA ARG A 53 1.66 -0.06 15.79
C ARG A 53 0.30 0.63 15.71
N ILE A 54 -0.35 0.61 14.55
CA ILE A 54 -1.68 1.18 14.35
C ILE A 54 -2.72 0.24 14.95
N ALA A 55 -3.66 0.81 15.69
CA ALA A 55 -4.83 0.10 16.20
C ALA A 55 -5.87 -0.15 15.08
N LEU A 56 -5.48 -0.94 14.08
CA LEU A 56 -6.42 -1.51 13.12
C LEU A 56 -6.92 -2.85 13.70
N PRO A 57 -8.24 -3.08 13.82
CA PRO A 57 -8.76 -4.37 14.30
C PRO A 57 -8.16 -5.53 13.50
N HIS A 58 -7.69 -6.57 14.20
CA HIS A 58 -7.01 -7.71 13.57
C HIS A 58 -7.81 -8.33 12.40
N PRO A 59 -9.13 -8.54 12.50
CA PRO A 59 -9.92 -9.08 11.38
C PRO A 59 -9.91 -8.18 10.14
N GLU A 60 -9.95 -6.87 10.33
CA GLU A 60 -9.92 -5.91 9.21
C GLU A 60 -8.54 -5.90 8.55
N ARG A 61 -7.47 -5.92 9.36
CA ARG A 61 -6.10 -6.02 8.84
C ARG A 61 -5.90 -7.29 8.03
N ALA A 62 -6.37 -8.44 8.54
CA ALA A 62 -6.28 -9.72 7.88
C ALA A 62 -7.03 -9.69 6.54
N ALA A 63 -8.28 -9.22 6.53
CA ALA A 63 -9.07 -9.13 5.31
C ALA A 63 -8.41 -8.27 4.22
N VAL A 64 -7.79 -7.14 4.59
CA VAL A 64 -7.06 -6.29 3.63
C VAL A 64 -5.81 -6.99 3.09
N VAL A 65 -5.06 -7.70 3.93
CA VAL A 65 -3.86 -8.43 3.51
C VAL A 65 -4.21 -9.62 2.63
N ASP A 66 -5.28 -10.34 2.94
CA ASP A 66 -5.76 -11.47 2.14
C ASP A 66 -6.20 -10.99 0.75
N ALA A 67 -7.01 -9.93 0.68
CA ALA A 67 -7.42 -9.32 -0.59
C ALA A 67 -6.23 -8.78 -1.40
N ALA A 68 -5.22 -8.20 -0.73
CA ALA A 68 -3.99 -7.75 -1.38
C ALA A 68 -3.16 -8.92 -1.94
N THR A 69 -3.11 -10.04 -1.22
CA THR A 69 -2.44 -11.26 -1.67
C THR A 69 -3.15 -11.85 -2.89
N GLU A 70 -4.48 -11.92 -2.87
CA GLU A 70 -5.28 -12.38 -4.01
C GLU A 70 -5.09 -11.48 -5.24
N ALA A 71 -5.10 -10.16 -5.05
CA ALA A 71 -4.86 -9.21 -6.14
C ALA A 71 -3.46 -9.38 -6.75
N TYR A 72 -2.43 -9.61 -5.93
CA TYR A 72 -1.09 -9.91 -6.42
C TYR A 72 -1.03 -11.23 -7.21
N LEU A 73 -1.65 -12.30 -6.71
CA LEU A 73 -1.68 -13.59 -7.39
C LEU A 73 -2.40 -13.52 -8.74
N ALA A 74 -3.46 -12.70 -8.83
CA ALA A 74 -4.21 -12.50 -10.08
C ALA A 74 -3.42 -11.76 -11.17
N LEU A 75 -2.29 -11.12 -10.84
CA LEU A 75 -1.41 -10.50 -11.84
C LEU A 75 -0.68 -11.52 -12.71
N ASP A 76 -0.55 -12.77 -12.24
CA ASP A 76 0.13 -13.87 -12.96
C ASP A 76 1.50 -13.46 -13.52
N LEU A 77 2.28 -12.73 -12.71
CA LEU A 77 3.59 -12.21 -13.13
C LEU A 77 4.61 -13.34 -13.29
N ASP A 78 5.19 -13.46 -14.48
CA ASP A 78 6.27 -14.40 -14.75
C ASP A 78 7.57 -13.94 -14.05
N PRO A 79 8.19 -14.76 -13.17
CA PRO A 79 9.49 -14.44 -12.59
C PRO A 79 10.59 -14.08 -13.61
N GLY A 80 10.51 -14.59 -14.85
CA GLY A 80 11.45 -14.30 -15.93
C GLY A 80 11.45 -12.84 -16.38
N ASP A 81 10.34 -12.13 -16.22
CA ASP A 81 10.19 -10.72 -16.59
C ASP A 81 10.75 -9.75 -15.53
N PHE A 82 11.15 -10.27 -14.36
CA PHE A 82 11.59 -9.49 -13.22
C PHE A 82 12.98 -9.94 -12.76
N PRO A 83 14.06 -9.61 -13.50
CA PRO A 83 15.40 -10.03 -13.16
C PRO A 83 15.83 -9.45 -11.80
N GLY A 84 15.90 -10.33 -10.80
CA GLY A 84 16.32 -10.02 -9.44
C GLY A 84 15.57 -10.86 -8.41
N VAL A 85 16.33 -11.47 -7.47
CA VAL A 85 15.82 -12.46 -6.51
C VAL A 85 14.70 -11.95 -5.58
N PHE A 86 14.49 -10.63 -5.48
CA PHE A 86 13.50 -10.03 -4.57
C PHE A 86 12.45 -9.16 -5.26
N ARG A 87 12.43 -9.05 -6.61
CA ARG A 87 11.53 -8.11 -7.32
C ARG A 87 10.05 -8.44 -7.10
N LEU A 88 9.67 -9.71 -7.26
CA LEU A 88 8.31 -10.18 -7.01
C LEU A 88 7.90 -10.00 -5.54
N SER A 89 8.81 -10.29 -4.61
CA SER A 89 8.58 -10.06 -3.18
C SER A 89 8.38 -8.58 -2.84
N SER A 90 9.13 -7.68 -3.49
CA SER A 90 8.95 -6.24 -3.36
C SER A 90 7.60 -5.76 -3.90
N ILE A 91 7.14 -6.33 -5.02
CA ILE A 91 5.81 -6.03 -5.57
C ILE A 91 4.73 -6.46 -4.58
N ARG A 92 4.75 -7.72 -4.16
CA ARG A 92 3.78 -8.27 -3.19
C ARG A 92 3.76 -7.44 -1.90
N GLY A 93 4.92 -7.26 -1.26
CA GLY A 93 5.03 -6.47 -0.04
C GLY A 93 4.63 -5.01 -0.24
N GLY A 94 4.91 -4.44 -1.41
CA GLY A 94 4.48 -3.10 -1.78
C GLY A 94 2.96 -2.97 -1.84
N ILE A 95 2.27 -3.91 -2.51
CA ILE A 95 0.81 -3.94 -2.63
C ILE A 95 0.16 -4.10 -1.25
N GLU A 96 0.62 -5.07 -0.46
CA GLU A 96 0.10 -5.33 0.90
C GLU A 96 0.26 -4.11 1.80
N THR A 97 1.46 -3.51 1.85
CA THR A 97 1.71 -2.34 2.69
C THR A 97 0.93 -1.11 2.25
N ALA A 98 0.77 -0.89 0.95
CA ALA A 98 -0.03 0.22 0.42
C ALA A 98 -1.52 0.04 0.74
N ALA A 99 -2.08 -1.16 0.54
CA ALA A 99 -3.47 -1.44 0.85
C ALA A 99 -3.77 -1.20 2.34
N VAL A 100 -2.91 -1.69 3.24
CA VAL A 100 -3.06 -1.45 4.68
C VAL A 100 -2.86 0.02 5.05
N ALA A 101 -1.93 0.74 4.41
CA ALA A 101 -1.74 2.18 4.63
C ALA A 101 -2.97 3.00 4.21
N ILE A 102 -3.63 2.65 3.11
CA ILE A 102 -4.88 3.28 2.68
C ILE A 102 -6.01 2.97 3.67
N ALA A 103 -6.15 1.70 4.08
CA ALA A 103 -7.17 1.30 5.05
C ALA A 103 -6.99 2.00 6.41
N ALA A 104 -5.74 2.11 6.87
CA ALA A 104 -5.40 2.78 8.13
C ALA A 104 -5.74 4.28 8.10
N GLY A 105 -5.74 4.91 6.93
CA GLY A 105 -6.04 6.34 6.77
C GLY A 105 -5.27 7.19 7.78
N ASP A 106 -5.99 8.05 8.50
CA ASP A 106 -5.44 9.01 9.48
C ASP A 106 -4.82 8.40 10.74
N ALA A 107 -4.94 7.09 10.93
CA ALA A 107 -4.21 6.41 11.98
C ALA A 107 -2.72 6.24 11.65
N LEU A 108 -2.33 6.31 10.36
CA LEU A 108 -0.94 6.33 9.93
C LEU A 108 -0.45 7.77 9.78
N ALA A 109 0.70 8.08 10.38
CA ALA A 109 1.33 9.39 10.26
C ALA A 109 1.56 9.77 8.78
N GLY A 110 1.33 11.05 8.44
CA GLY A 110 1.38 11.55 7.07
C GLY A 110 2.68 11.18 6.33
N VAL A 111 3.84 11.33 6.98
CA VAL A 111 5.14 10.96 6.41
C VAL A 111 5.23 9.48 6.04
N HIS A 112 4.74 8.57 6.90
CA HIS A 112 4.77 7.14 6.60
C HIS A 112 3.78 6.77 5.51
N ARG A 113 2.60 7.41 5.49
CA ARG A 113 1.64 7.23 4.41
C ARG A 113 2.22 7.68 3.08
N GLU A 114 2.88 8.83 3.05
CA GLU A 114 3.60 9.35 1.90
C GLU A 114 4.67 8.37 1.42
N THR A 115 5.56 7.92 2.31
CA THR A 115 6.61 6.95 1.96
C THR A 115 6.06 5.66 1.34
N LEU A 116 4.90 5.18 1.82
CA LEU A 116 4.31 3.93 1.34
C LEU A 116 3.52 4.10 0.04
N LEU A 117 2.79 5.21 -0.12
CA LEU A 117 1.83 5.40 -1.22
C LEU A 117 2.36 6.22 -2.39
N ARG A 118 3.35 7.11 -2.18
CA ARG A 118 3.91 7.97 -3.24
C ARG A 118 4.38 7.17 -4.46
N PRO A 119 5.10 6.03 -4.32
CA PRO A 119 5.47 5.21 -5.48
C PRO A 119 4.31 4.80 -6.38
N PHE A 120 3.16 4.47 -5.78
CA PHE A 120 1.97 4.08 -6.52
C PHE A 120 1.27 5.28 -7.14
N ALA A 121 1.16 6.39 -6.40
CA ALA A 121 0.61 7.62 -6.94
C ALA A 121 1.40 8.11 -8.16
N ASP A 122 2.73 8.08 -8.09
CA ASP A 122 3.63 8.46 -9.19
C ASP A 122 3.54 7.48 -10.38
N ALA A 123 3.14 6.23 -10.12
CA ALA A 123 2.85 5.22 -11.15
C ALA A 123 1.41 5.29 -11.69
N GLY A 124 0.61 6.29 -11.29
CA GLY A 124 -0.73 6.54 -11.84
C GLY A 124 -1.89 5.90 -11.06
N PHE A 125 -1.65 5.33 -9.88
CA PHE A 125 -2.72 4.78 -9.03
C PHE A 125 -3.52 5.92 -8.39
N THR A 126 -4.74 6.16 -8.90
CA THR A 126 -5.61 7.26 -8.47
C THR A 126 -6.03 7.09 -7.02
N SER A 127 -6.26 5.85 -6.57
CA SER A 127 -6.61 5.56 -5.19
C SER A 127 -5.49 5.90 -4.21
N ALA A 128 -4.23 5.67 -4.61
CA ALA A 128 -3.06 6.07 -3.81
C ALA A 128 -2.90 7.60 -3.76
N ALA A 129 -3.04 8.29 -4.90
CA ALA A 129 -3.01 9.75 -4.95
C ALA A 129 -4.10 10.38 -4.06
N THR A 130 -5.33 9.88 -4.16
CA THR A 130 -6.46 10.34 -3.34
C THR A 130 -6.20 10.14 -1.85
N ALA A 131 -5.55 9.05 -1.46
CA ALA A 131 -5.22 8.78 -0.06
C ALA A 131 -4.14 9.72 0.50
N LEU A 132 -3.28 10.27 -0.38
CA LEU A 132 -2.28 11.29 -0.03
C LEU A 132 -2.91 12.68 0.10
N ASP A 133 -3.86 13.04 -0.76
CA ASP A 133 -4.53 14.36 -0.73
C ASP A 133 -5.43 14.57 0.49
N ARG A 134 -5.77 13.49 1.19
CA ARG A 134 -6.57 13.55 2.43
C ARG A 134 -5.77 13.93 3.68
N VAL A 135 -4.47 14.19 3.55
CA VAL A 135 -3.61 14.63 4.65
C VAL A 135 -3.73 16.16 4.83
N PRO A 136 -4.24 16.66 5.97
CA PRO A 136 -4.21 18.08 6.30
C PRO A 136 -2.81 18.60 6.65
#